data_AF-A0A2D6SPE5-F1
#
_entry.id   AF-A0A2D6SPE5-F1
#
_cell.length_a   1.000
_cell.length_b   1.000
_cell.length_c   1.000
_cell.angle_alpha   90.00
_cell.angle_beta   90.00
_cell.angle_gamma   90.00
#
_symmetry.space_group_name_H-M   'P 1'
#
loop_
_entity.id
_entity.type
_entity.pdbx_description
1 polymer ?
#
loop_
_entity_poly.entity_id
_entity_poly.type
_entity_poly.pdbx_seq_one_letter_code
_entity_poly.pdbx_strand_id
1 'polypeptide(L)'
;MEEIMVLCRKCNNKTSVSSLKLDFDEKMMICPECIKNKNAHNQIQEEISPKEEIKEDVEEEKILKVGHKCNSCDYEFKIGIDTDLPKKCPYCNARILSF
;
A
#
# COMPACT_ATOMS: atom_id res chain seq x y z
N MET A 1 -10.73 -22.42 27.06
CA MET A 1 -9.33 -22.05 26.76
C MET A 1 -9.29 -20.54 26.72
N GLU A 2 -8.36 -19.90 27.41
CA GLU A 2 -8.19 -18.44 27.35
C GLU A 2 -7.42 -18.09 26.07
N GLU A 3 -7.93 -17.16 25.29
CA GLU A 3 -7.33 -16.79 24.00
C GLU A 3 -6.26 -15.70 24.21
N ILE A 4 -4.99 -16.10 24.14
CA ILE A 4 -3.86 -15.19 24.32
C ILE A 4 -3.73 -14.30 23.07
N MET A 5 -4.03 -13.02 23.23
CA MET A 5 -3.83 -11.99 22.21
C MET A 5 -2.45 -11.34 22.31
N VAL A 6 -1.82 -11.11 21.16
CA VAL A 6 -0.50 -10.48 20.99
C VAL A 6 -0.52 -9.44 19.88
N LEU A 7 0.48 -8.56 19.86
CA LEU A 7 0.66 -7.56 18.81
C LEU A 7 1.56 -8.10 17.69
N CYS A 8 1.13 -7.96 16.44
CA CYS A 8 1.95 -8.24 15.27
C CYS A 8 3.16 -7.29 15.23
N ARG A 9 4.39 -7.81 15.12
CA ARG A 9 5.60 -6.97 15.07
C ARG A 9 5.73 -6.10 13.81
N LYS A 10 4.99 -6.42 12.74
CA LYS A 10 5.06 -5.71 11.45
C LYS A 10 4.08 -4.54 11.35
N CYS A 11 2.84 -4.70 11.85
CA CYS A 11 1.77 -3.71 11.70
C CYS A 11 1.09 -3.30 13.02
N ASN A 12 1.58 -3.81 14.16
CA ASN A 12 1.05 -3.60 15.51
C ASN A 12 -0.44 -3.97 15.70
N ASN A 13 -1.06 -4.70 14.76
CA ASN A 13 -2.43 -5.19 14.94
C ASN A 13 -2.50 -6.28 16.03
N LYS A 14 -3.57 -6.29 16.81
CA LYS A 14 -3.86 -7.33 17.80
C LYS A 14 -4.38 -8.58 17.10
N THR A 15 -3.82 -9.74 17.43
CA THR A 15 -4.22 -11.03 16.87
C THR A 15 -3.96 -12.15 17.89
N SER A 16 -4.66 -13.28 17.80
CA SER A 16 -4.36 -14.42 18.68
C SER A 16 -3.04 -15.07 18.29
N VAL A 17 -2.31 -15.62 19.28
CA VAL A 17 -1.01 -16.29 19.03
C VAL A 17 -1.15 -17.38 17.97
N SER A 18 -2.26 -18.13 18.01
CA SER A 18 -2.61 -19.19 17.05
C SER A 18 -2.82 -18.71 15.60
N SER A 19 -3.06 -17.41 15.39
CA SER A 19 -3.31 -16.82 14.07
C SER A 19 -2.04 -16.30 13.38
N LEU A 20 -0.95 -16.13 14.14
CA LEU A 20 0.35 -15.73 13.58
C LEU A 20 0.92 -16.84 12.69
N LYS A 21 1.55 -16.47 11.57
CA LYS A 21 2.30 -17.40 10.71
C LYS A 21 3.71 -16.88 10.48
N LEU A 22 4.64 -17.80 10.26
CA LEU A 22 6.01 -17.46 9.90
C LEU A 22 6.08 -16.94 8.46
N ASP A 23 6.73 -15.80 8.29
CA ASP A 23 7.05 -15.21 6.99
C ASP A 23 8.53 -15.46 6.67
N PHE A 24 8.82 -15.96 5.47
CA PHE A 24 10.17 -16.38 5.08
C PHE A 24 11.06 -15.22 4.58
N ASP A 25 10.49 -14.18 3.97
CA ASP A 25 11.29 -13.02 3.52
C ASP A 25 11.77 -12.22 4.71
N GLU A 26 10.86 -11.96 5.67
CA GLU A 26 11.15 -11.15 6.86
C GLU A 26 11.58 -11.97 8.07
N LYS A 27 11.57 -13.31 7.94
CA LYS A 27 12.08 -14.29 8.92
C LYS A 27 11.45 -14.12 10.31
N MET A 28 10.18 -13.72 10.36
CA MET A 28 9.46 -13.44 11.61
C MET A 28 7.99 -13.87 11.55
N MET A 29 7.39 -14.05 12.73
CA MET A 29 5.96 -14.32 12.90
C MET A 29 5.15 -13.04 12.67
N ILE A 30 4.26 -13.06 11.66
CA ILE A 30 3.37 -11.94 11.30
C ILE A 30 1.90 -12.36 11.30
N CYS A 31 1.01 -11.38 11.39
CA CYS A 31 -0.44 -11.62 11.37
C CYS A 31 -0.97 -11.90 9.94
N PRO A 32 -2.15 -12.53 9.79
CA PRO A 32 -2.71 -12.86 8.48
C PRO A 32 -2.92 -11.65 7.57
N GLU A 33 -3.19 -10.46 8.13
CA GLU A 33 -3.35 -9.22 7.36
C GLU A 33 -2.05 -8.78 6.68
N CYS A 34 -0.90 -8.96 7.35
CA CYS A 34 0.40 -8.68 6.73
C CYS A 34 0.71 -9.61 5.55
N ILE A 35 0.24 -10.86 5.61
CA ILE A 35 0.42 -11.87 4.55
C ILE A 35 -0.48 -11.54 3.36
N LYS A 36 -1.75 -11.19 3.60
CA LYS A 36 -2.68 -10.73 2.57
C LYS A 36 -2.12 -9.51 1.82
N ASN A 37 -1.65 -8.49 2.56
CA ASN A 37 -1.13 -7.27 1.96
C ASN A 37 0.17 -7.50 1.17
N LYS A 38 1.02 -8.46 1.57
CA LYS A 38 2.16 -8.90 0.76
C LYS A 38 1.72 -9.51 -0.57
N ASN A 39 0.81 -10.48 -0.53
CA ASN A 39 0.36 -11.19 -1.73
C ASN A 39 -0.34 -10.26 -2.74
N ALA A 40 -1.06 -9.25 -2.26
CA ALA A 40 -1.69 -8.23 -3.10
C ALA A 40 -0.66 -7.38 -3.88
N HIS A 41 0.56 -7.20 -3.36
CA HIS A 41 1.61 -6.45 -4.05
C HIS A 41 2.36 -7.31 -5.08
N ASN A 42 2.54 -8.61 -4.81
CA ASN A 42 3.26 -9.51 -5.72
C ASN A 42 2.49 -9.78 -7.02
N GLN A 43 1.14 -9.82 -6.99
CA GLN A 43 0.33 -10.00 -8.20
C GLN A 43 0.48 -8.86 -9.24
N ILE A 44 0.98 -7.69 -8.84
CA ILE A 44 1.15 -6.53 -9.73
C ILE A 44 2.49 -6.60 -10.50
N GLN A 45 3.42 -7.47 -10.11
CA GLN A 45 4.77 -7.53 -10.69
C GLN A 45 4.95 -8.54 -11.84
N GLU A 46 4.03 -9.50 -12.01
CA GLU A 46 4.15 -10.53 -13.06
C GLU A 46 3.55 -10.12 -14.42
N GLU A 47 2.75 -9.05 -14.50
CA GLU A 47 2.09 -8.61 -15.75
C GLU A 47 2.90 -7.59 -16.58
N ILE A 48 4.21 -7.47 -16.33
CA ILE A 48 5.11 -6.63 -17.13
C ILE A 48 5.80 -7.48 -18.21
N SER A 49 5.01 -7.89 -19.22
CA SER A 49 5.52 -8.27 -20.55
C SER A 49 4.46 -7.99 -21.62
N PRO A 50 4.86 -7.49 -22.80
CA PRO A 50 4.00 -6.58 -23.56
C PRO A 50 3.00 -7.29 -24.46
N LYS A 51 1.79 -6.72 -24.57
CA LYS A 51 0.93 -6.84 -25.75
C LYS A 51 -0.06 -5.68 -25.88
N GLU A 52 0.00 -5.06 -27.05
CA GLU A 52 -0.93 -4.10 -27.65
C GLU A 52 -2.39 -4.62 -27.71
N GLU A 53 -3.42 -3.77 -27.84
CA GLU A 53 -3.38 -2.29 -28.05
C GLU A 53 -3.84 -1.47 -26.82
N ILE A 54 -5.08 -1.00 -26.58
CA ILE A 54 -6.34 -0.96 -27.36
C ILE A 54 -7.24 0.22 -26.86
N LYS A 55 -8.39 0.46 -27.50
CA LYS A 55 -9.14 1.74 -27.47
C LYS A 55 -10.65 1.60 -27.20
N GLU A 56 -11.20 2.54 -26.43
CA GLU A 56 -12.31 3.40 -26.86
C GLU A 56 -12.04 4.84 -26.38
N ASP A 57 -12.30 5.81 -27.25
CA ASP A 57 -11.95 7.23 -27.07
C ASP A 57 -12.79 7.91 -25.96
N VAL A 58 -12.10 8.59 -25.03
CA VAL A 58 -12.62 9.80 -24.36
C VAL A 58 -11.48 10.82 -24.31
N GLU A 59 -11.82 12.08 -24.58
CA GLU A 59 -10.90 13.18 -24.85
C GLU A 59 -9.73 13.38 -23.89
N GLU A 60 -8.62 13.71 -24.54
CA GLU A 60 -7.38 14.33 -24.09
C GLU A 60 -7.47 15.30 -22.90
N GLU A 61 -7.41 14.76 -21.68
CA GLU A 61 -6.72 15.43 -20.58
C GLU A 61 -5.58 14.53 -20.08
N LYS A 62 -4.33 14.94 -20.33
CA LYS A 62 -3.13 14.30 -19.78
C LYS A 62 -3.02 14.61 -18.28
N ILE A 63 -3.90 14.02 -17.48
CA ILE A 63 -3.79 14.02 -16.01
C ILE A 63 -2.51 13.27 -15.66
N LEU A 64 -1.43 14.03 -15.52
CA LEU A 64 -0.10 13.59 -15.11
C LEU A 64 -0.19 13.08 -13.66
N LYS A 65 -0.58 11.82 -13.48
CA LYS A 65 -0.71 11.19 -12.16
C LYS A 65 0.67 11.05 -11.52
N VAL A 66 1.11 12.08 -10.80
CA VAL A 66 2.38 12.07 -10.09
C VAL A 66 2.26 11.13 -8.89
N GLY A 67 3.15 10.13 -8.84
CA GLY A 67 3.33 9.30 -7.66
C GLY A 67 3.95 10.14 -6.55
N HIS A 68 3.18 10.45 -5.50
CA HIS A 68 3.66 11.22 -4.37
C HIS A 68 3.94 10.30 -3.20
N LYS A 69 5.16 10.36 -2.66
CA LYS A 69 5.56 9.66 -1.44
C LYS A 69 5.47 10.57 -0.22
N CYS A 70 4.83 10.14 0.85
CA CYS A 70 4.79 10.91 2.08
C CYS A 70 6.11 10.82 2.84
N ASN A 71 6.75 11.96 3.12
CA ASN A 71 8.02 12.02 3.85
C ASN A 71 7.91 11.73 5.36
N SER A 72 6.70 11.43 5.88
CA SER A 72 6.46 11.17 7.31
C SER A 72 6.00 9.74 7.62
N CYS A 73 5.63 8.96 6.62
CA CYS A 73 5.17 7.57 6.81
C CYS A 73 5.50 6.65 5.62
N ASP A 74 6.31 7.13 4.68
CA ASP A 74 6.70 6.46 3.43
C ASP A 74 5.54 6.00 2.50
N TYR A 75 4.29 6.31 2.84
CA TYR A 75 3.11 5.94 2.06
C TYR A 75 3.11 6.63 0.69
N GLU A 76 3.03 5.83 -0.37
CA GLU A 76 2.91 6.29 -1.76
C GLU A 76 1.45 6.34 -2.19
N PHE A 77 1.06 7.46 -2.81
CA PHE A 77 -0.29 7.69 -3.30
C PHE A 77 -0.24 8.54 -4.58
N LYS A 78 -1.16 8.28 -5.50
CA LYS A 78 -1.23 8.96 -6.80
C LYS A 78 -2.10 10.20 -6.66
N ILE A 79 -1.55 11.38 -6.96
CA ILE A 79 -2.29 12.65 -6.97
C ILE A 79 -2.48 13.07 -8.44
N GLY A 80 -3.69 13.49 -8.81
CA GLY A 80 -3.91 14.21 -10.08
C GLY A 80 -3.55 15.68 -9.89
N ILE A 81 -2.77 16.27 -10.80
CA ILE A 81 -2.32 17.68 -10.66
C ILE A 81 -3.51 18.66 -10.61
N ASP A 82 -4.59 18.31 -11.30
CA ASP A 82 -5.82 19.10 -11.43
C ASP A 82 -6.69 19.11 -10.15
N THR A 83 -6.39 18.26 -9.17
CA THR A 83 -7.10 18.22 -7.87
C THR A 83 -6.21 18.79 -6.78
N ASP A 84 -6.64 19.93 -6.19
CA ASP A 84 -5.97 20.72 -5.14
C ASP A 84 -5.08 19.84 -4.24
N LEU A 85 -3.75 20.01 -4.35
CA LEU A 85 -2.79 19.06 -3.78
C LEU A 85 -3.11 18.81 -2.30
N PRO A 86 -3.42 17.58 -1.88
CA PRO A 86 -3.93 17.31 -0.54
C PRO A 86 -2.91 17.81 0.49
N LYS A 87 -3.30 18.83 1.27
CA LYS A 87 -2.44 19.47 2.27
C LYS A 87 -2.02 18.52 3.41
N LYS A 88 -2.57 17.30 3.45
CA LYS A 88 -2.32 16.25 4.44
C LYS A 88 -2.33 14.86 3.79
N CYS A 89 -1.42 14.00 4.20
CA CYS A 89 -1.37 12.61 3.75
C CYS A 89 -2.60 11.82 4.22
N PRO A 90 -3.26 11.02 3.35
CA PRO A 90 -4.44 10.25 3.73
C PRO A 90 -4.15 9.16 4.77
N TYR A 91 -2.90 8.72 4.91
CA TYR A 91 -2.52 7.65 5.85
C TYR A 91 -2.15 8.15 7.25
N CYS A 92 -1.29 9.17 7.34
CA CYS A 92 -0.76 9.66 8.62
C CYS A 92 -1.23 11.08 8.99
N ASN A 93 -2.03 11.73 8.14
CA ASN A 93 -2.51 13.11 8.30
C ASN A 93 -1.39 14.19 8.38
N ALA A 94 -0.12 13.81 8.17
CA ALA A 94 1.01 14.72 8.15
C ALA A 94 0.98 15.64 6.93
N ARG A 95 1.52 16.85 7.04
CA ARG A 95 1.52 17.83 5.94
C ARG A 95 2.38 17.32 4.78
N ILE A 96 1.80 17.33 3.59
CA ILE A 96 2.55 17.12 2.36
C ILE A 96 3.19 18.46 1.99
N LEU A 97 4.52 18.50 2.05
CA LEU A 97 5.31 19.65 1.62
C LEU A 97 5.64 19.46 0.14
N SER A 98 4.91 20.17 -0.72
CA SER A 98 5.36 20.42 -2.10
C SER A 98 6.66 21.24 -2.06
N PHE A 99 7.65 20.82 -2.85
CA PHE A 99 8.84 21.61 -3.16
C PHE A 99 8.58 22.58 -4.31
#